data_AF-A0A1I0Y0B7-F1
#
_entry.id   AF-A0A1I0Y0B7-F1
#
_cell.length_a   1.000
_cell.length_b   1.000
_cell.length_c   1.000
_cell.angle_alpha   90.00
_cell.angle_beta   90.00
_cell.angle_gamma   90.00
#
_symmetry.space_group_name_H-M   'P 1'
#
loop_
_entity.id
_entity.type
_entity.pdbx_description
1 polymer ?
#
loop_
_entity_poly.entity_id
_entity_poly.type
_entity_poly.pdbx_seq_one_letter_code
_entity_poly.pdbx_strand_id
1 'polypeptide(L)'
;MSDFGFGMWAGTAVNDTSSVVAAGYSYSEKAGGLATIVKLTRALMIVPVCLIFALLMAREKANSGAGFNFRKIFPWFILWFVIASIVNTTGVLPEPLSQPLGSCGKFAIVMAMTAIGLNTRLGELVKHGLRPIFLGLCCWAAVACMSLLVQYLIGII
;
A
#
# COMPACT_ATOMS: atom_id res chain seq x y z
N MET A 1 16.58 10.82 10.71
CA MET A 1 16.08 10.57 9.34
C MET A 1 15.31 11.80 8.88
N SER A 2 15.39 12.16 7.61
CA SER A 2 14.58 13.23 7.01
C SER A 2 13.15 12.74 6.75
N ASP A 3 12.21 13.67 6.49
CA ASP A 3 10.84 13.32 6.04
C ASP A 3 10.86 12.38 4.82
N PHE A 4 11.82 12.59 3.92
CA PHE A 4 12.03 11.75 2.74
C PHE A 4 12.49 10.34 3.12
N GLY A 5 13.52 10.22 3.96
CA GLY A 5 14.03 8.92 4.40
C GLY A 5 12.96 8.13 5.18
N PHE A 6 12.26 8.79 6.11
CA PHE A 6 11.21 8.13 6.89
C PHE A 6 10.02 7.73 6.01
N GLY A 7 9.59 8.60 5.08
CA GLY A 7 8.51 8.29 4.14
C GLY A 7 8.85 7.10 3.25
N MET A 8 10.07 7.07 2.70
CA MET A 8 10.57 5.93 1.93
C MET A 8 10.57 4.65 2.76
N TRP A 9 11.12 4.69 3.97
CA TRP A 9 11.19 3.53 4.86
C TRP A 9 9.82 3.03 5.30
N ALA A 10 8.92 3.91 5.74
CA ALA A 10 7.59 3.53 6.15
C ALA A 10 6.82 2.88 4.99
N GLY A 11 6.91 3.45 3.78
CA GLY A 11 6.25 2.95 2.57
C GLY A 11 6.73 1.57 2.11
N THR A 12 8.03 1.26 2.27
CA THR A 12 8.62 -0.02 1.88
C THR A 12 8.55 -1.08 2.98
N ALA A 13 8.87 -0.70 4.22
CA ALA A 13 9.03 -1.61 5.35
C ALA A 13 7.70 -2.09 5.95
N VAL A 14 6.70 -1.20 6.01
CA VAL A 14 5.42 -1.53 6.61
C VAL A 14 4.58 -2.34 5.62
N ASN A 15 4.11 -3.51 6.05
CA ASN A 15 3.52 -4.50 5.15
C ASN A 15 2.07 -4.20 4.75
N ASP A 16 1.33 -3.50 5.59
CA ASP A 16 -0.07 -3.15 5.34
C ASP A 16 -0.22 -1.66 4.99
N THR A 17 -1.11 -1.32 4.05
CA THR A 17 -1.25 0.06 3.54
C THR A 17 -1.74 1.02 4.60
N SER A 18 -2.63 0.57 5.47
CA SER A 18 -3.26 1.43 6.45
C SER A 18 -2.32 1.74 7.62
N SER A 19 -1.50 0.78 8.02
CA SER A 19 -0.41 0.99 8.98
C SER A 19 0.72 1.86 8.41
N VAL A 20 1.01 1.81 7.10
CA VAL A 20 1.95 2.75 6.45
C VAL A 20 1.47 4.18 6.60
N VAL A 21 0.20 4.43 6.26
CA VAL A 21 -0.41 5.76 6.34
C VAL A 21 -0.39 6.26 7.79
N ALA A 22 -0.81 5.42 8.75
CA ALA A 22 -0.80 5.77 10.16
C ALA A 22 0.62 6.13 10.65
N ALA A 23 1.62 5.32 10.33
CA ALA A 23 3.01 5.57 10.73
C ALA A 23 3.59 6.82 10.08
N GLY A 24 3.39 6.99 8.76
CA GLY A 24 3.88 8.13 7.99
C GLY A 24 3.32 9.46 8.49
N TYR A 25 2.00 9.57 8.63
CA TYR A 25 1.35 10.81 9.08
C TYR A 25 1.54 11.09 10.58
N SER A 26 1.87 10.08 11.39
CA SER A 26 2.29 10.29 12.78
C SER A 26 3.68 10.91 12.89
N TYR A 27 4.52 10.75 11.87
CA TYR A 27 5.84 11.37 11.81
C TYR A 27 5.76 12.81 11.27
N SER A 28 5.21 12.99 10.06
CA SER A 28 4.94 14.32 9.49
C SER A 28 3.98 14.23 8.30
N GLU A 29 3.33 15.34 7.93
CA GLU A 29 2.46 15.39 6.73
C GLU A 29 3.22 15.02 5.45
N LYS A 30 4.46 15.51 5.32
CA LYS A 30 5.32 15.23 4.16
C LYS A 30 5.71 13.75 4.10
N ALA A 31 6.11 13.18 5.24
CA ALA A 31 6.48 11.77 5.30
C ALA A 31 5.26 10.84 5.07
N GLY A 32 4.08 11.21 5.58
CA GLY A 32 2.82 10.51 5.33
C GLY A 32 2.44 10.46 3.86
N GLY A 33 2.53 11.60 3.16
CA GLY A 33 2.32 11.67 1.71
C GLY A 33 3.30 10.77 0.95
N LEU A 34 4.59 10.89 1.23
CA LEU A 34 5.64 10.08 0.58
C LEU A 34 5.45 8.57 0.84
N ALA A 35 5.20 8.18 2.09
CA ALA A 35 4.98 6.78 2.44
C ALA A 35 3.78 6.18 1.71
N THR A 36 2.70 6.95 1.60
CA THR A 36 1.47 6.56 0.88
C THR A 36 1.76 6.37 -0.61
N ILE A 37 2.48 7.30 -1.23
CA ILE A 37 2.86 7.20 -2.65
C ILE A 37 3.72 5.96 -2.89
N VAL A 38 4.77 5.74 -2.09
CA VAL A 38 5.65 4.56 -2.21
C VAL A 38 4.85 3.27 -2.09
N LYS A 39 3.93 3.20 -1.12
CA LYS A 39 3.11 2.02 -0.88
C LYS A 39 2.13 1.74 -2.03
N LEU A 40 1.46 2.78 -2.52
CA LEU A 40 0.50 2.64 -3.61
C LEU A 40 1.19 2.37 -4.95
N THR A 41 2.41 2.87 -5.16
CA THR A 41 3.25 2.51 -6.31
C THR A 41 3.59 1.02 -6.29
N ARG A 42 3.90 0.46 -5.11
CA ARG A 42 4.12 -0.99 -4.97
C ARG A 42 2.84 -1.78 -5.24
N ALA A 43 1.69 -1.28 -4.77
CA ALA A 43 0.39 -1.88 -5.09
C ALA A 43 0.12 -1.83 -6.60
N LEU A 44 0.45 -0.72 -7.28
CA LEU A 44 0.32 -0.56 -8.73
C LEU A 44 1.06 -1.64 -9.51
N MET A 45 2.19 -2.16 -8.99
CA MET A 45 2.91 -3.29 -9.60
C MET A 45 2.11 -4.61 -9.61
N ILE A 46 1.00 -4.71 -8.88
CA ILE A 46 0.04 -5.81 -9.03
C ILE A 46 -0.59 -5.79 -10.42
N VAL A 47 -0.85 -4.61 -11.01
CA VAL A 47 -1.45 -4.49 -12.36
C VAL A 47 -0.62 -5.19 -13.43
N PRO A 48 0.68 -4.86 -13.64
CA PRO A 48 1.48 -5.54 -14.64
C PRO A 48 1.65 -7.03 -14.33
N VAL A 49 1.79 -7.43 -13.06
CA VAL A 49 1.85 -8.85 -12.67
C VAL A 49 0.56 -9.59 -13.05
N CYS A 50 -0.61 -9.01 -12.76
CA CYS A 50 -1.91 -9.56 -13.15
C CYS A 50 -2.08 -9.63 -14.67
N LEU A 51 -1.63 -8.61 -15.42
CA LEU A 51 -1.66 -8.62 -16.89
C LEU A 51 -0.79 -9.76 -17.43
N ILE A 52 0.43 -9.93 -16.92
CA ILE A 52 1.34 -11.02 -17.30
C ILE A 52 0.69 -12.37 -17.02
N PHE A 53 0.21 -12.61 -15.80
CA PHE A 53 -0.46 -13.87 -15.45
C PHE A 53 -1.70 -14.13 -16.30
N ALA A 54 -2.49 -13.11 -16.58
CA ALA A 54 -3.66 -13.24 -17.42
C ALA A 54 -3.31 -13.57 -18.88
N LEU A 55 -2.23 -13.01 -19.44
CA LEU A 55 -1.72 -13.37 -20.76
C LEU A 55 -1.19 -14.81 -20.79
N LEU A 56 -0.46 -15.23 -19.76
CA LEU A 56 0.04 -16.61 -19.62
C LEU A 56 -1.13 -17.60 -19.54
N MET A 57 -2.13 -17.34 -18.69
CA MET A 57 -3.33 -18.18 -18.56
C MET A 57 -4.22 -18.16 -19.81
N ALA A 58 -4.36 -17.01 -20.49
CA ALA A 58 -5.12 -16.93 -21.74
C ALA A 58 -4.47 -17.77 -22.85
N ARG A 59 -3.13 -17.79 -22.89
CA ARG A 59 -2.36 -18.63 -23.82
C ARG A 59 -2.51 -20.12 -23.50
N GLU A 60 -2.61 -20.49 -22.23
CA GLU A 60 -2.82 -21.87 -21.77
C GLU A 60 -4.26 -22.36 -22.02
N LYS A 61 -5.26 -21.51 -21.73
CA LYS A 61 -6.70 -21.83 -21.91
C LYS A 61 -7.25 -21.62 -23.32
N ALA A 62 -6.48 -21.03 -24.24
CA ALA A 62 -6.83 -21.01 -25.67
C ALA A 62 -7.07 -22.42 -26.23
N ASN A 63 -6.50 -23.47 -25.61
CA ASN A 63 -6.74 -24.87 -25.94
C ASN A 63 -8.00 -25.49 -25.30
N SER A 64 -8.72 -24.79 -24.41
CA SER A 64 -9.80 -25.39 -23.60
C SER A 64 -11.16 -24.67 -23.65
N GLY A 65 -11.32 -23.63 -24.48
CA GLY A 65 -12.62 -22.99 -24.76
C GLY A 65 -13.32 -22.29 -23.57
N ALA A 66 -12.72 -22.25 -22.38
CA ALA A 66 -13.28 -21.62 -21.20
C ALA A 66 -12.97 -20.10 -21.19
N GLY A 67 -14.01 -19.27 -21.32
CA GLY A 67 -13.88 -17.81 -21.36
C GLY A 67 -13.18 -17.23 -20.11
N PHE A 68 -12.18 -16.37 -20.34
CA PHE A 68 -11.43 -15.69 -19.28
C PHE A 68 -12.05 -14.33 -18.96
N ASN A 69 -12.43 -14.08 -17.71
CA ASN A 69 -13.01 -12.80 -17.30
C ASN A 69 -11.97 -11.90 -16.62
N PHE A 70 -11.24 -11.15 -17.45
CA PHE A 70 -10.22 -10.16 -17.04
C PHE A 70 -10.73 -9.16 -15.98
N ARG A 71 -12.02 -8.82 -16.04
CA ARG A 71 -12.66 -7.80 -15.19
C ARG A 71 -12.69 -8.16 -13.71
N LYS A 72 -12.72 -9.46 -13.38
CA LYS A 72 -12.75 -9.95 -11.98
C LYS A 72 -11.38 -9.96 -11.31
N ILE A 73 -10.31 -10.07 -12.10
CA ILE A 73 -8.93 -10.15 -11.59
C ILE A 73 -8.32 -8.76 -11.45
N PHE A 74 -8.84 -7.79 -12.21
CA PHE A 74 -8.30 -6.44 -12.19
C PHE A 74 -8.63 -5.70 -10.88
N PRO A 75 -7.63 -5.19 -10.14
CA PRO A 75 -7.83 -4.46 -8.90
C PRO A 75 -8.34 -3.04 -9.17
N TRP A 76 -9.66 -2.87 -9.16
CA TRP A 76 -10.35 -1.60 -9.45
C TRP A 76 -9.85 -0.41 -8.62
N PHE A 77 -9.48 -0.62 -7.37
CA PHE A 77 -8.90 0.42 -6.51
C PHE A 77 -7.66 1.09 -7.13
N ILE A 78 -6.82 0.32 -7.81
CA ILE A 78 -5.59 0.85 -8.42
C ILE A 78 -5.90 1.77 -9.59
N LEU A 79 -6.89 1.42 -10.41
CA LEU A 79 -7.33 2.27 -11.52
C LEU A 79 -7.82 3.63 -11.00
N TRP A 80 -8.67 3.63 -9.97
CA TRP A 80 -9.15 4.86 -9.35
C TRP A 80 -8.03 5.69 -8.73
N PHE A 81 -7.04 5.04 -8.10
CA PHE A 81 -5.86 5.72 -7.59
C PHE A 81 -5.05 6.41 -8.70
N VAL A 82 -4.78 5.71 -9.81
CA VAL A 82 -4.05 6.29 -10.95
C VAL A 82 -4.80 7.46 -11.55
N ILE A 83 -6.12 7.34 -11.76
CA ILE A 83 -6.95 8.43 -12.27
C ILE A 83 -6.89 9.64 -11.32
N ALA A 84 -7.08 9.42 -10.02
CA ALA A 84 -7.02 10.49 -9.03
C ALA A 84 -5.64 11.17 -8.99
N SER A 85 -4.57 10.39 -9.10
CA SER A 85 -3.20 10.91 -9.17
C SER A 85 -3.00 11.79 -10.41
N ILE A 86 -3.44 11.35 -11.59
CA ILE A 86 -3.33 12.14 -12.83
C ILE A 86 -4.14 13.43 -12.71
N VAL A 87 -5.36 13.37 -12.20
CA VAL A 87 -6.21 14.57 -12.00
C VAL A 87 -5.55 15.55 -11.03
N ASN A 88 -4.92 15.06 -9.97
CA ASN A 88 -4.20 15.90 -9.02
C ASN A 88 -2.92 16.51 -9.63
N THR A 89 -2.14 15.73 -10.39
CA THR A 89 -0.88 16.18 -11.01
C THR A 89 -1.08 17.13 -12.20
N THR A 90 -2.14 16.96 -12.98
CA THR A 90 -2.44 17.80 -14.17
C THR A 90 -2.97 19.19 -13.81
N GLY A 91 -3.23 19.47 -12.53
CA GLY A 91 -3.75 20.75 -12.07
C GLY A 91 -5.20 21.01 -12.48
N VAL A 92 -5.91 20.00 -13.01
CA VAL A 92 -7.35 20.07 -13.32
C VAL A 92 -8.15 20.30 -12.03
N LEU A 93 -7.63 19.85 -10.90
CA LEU A 93 -8.21 20.09 -9.59
C LEU A 93 -7.68 21.40 -8.98
N PRO A 94 -8.54 22.40 -8.69
CA PRO A 94 -8.14 23.64 -8.02
C PRO A 94 -7.47 23.37 -6.66
N GLU A 95 -6.39 24.10 -6.34
CA GLU A 95 -5.71 24.02 -5.03
C GLU A 95 -6.64 24.18 -3.81
N PRO A 96 -7.66 25.06 -3.82
CA PRO A 96 -8.60 25.16 -2.70
C PRO A 96 -9.40 23.89 -2.44
N LEU A 97 -9.54 23.01 -3.44
CA LEU A 97 -10.25 21.73 -3.31
C LEU A 97 -9.29 20.59 -2.95
N SER A 98 -8.03 20.65 -3.38
CA SER A 98 -7.06 19.57 -3.16
C SER A 98 -6.70 19.40 -1.68
N GLN A 99 -6.50 20.48 -0.94
CA GLN A 99 -6.20 20.45 0.50
C GLN A 99 -7.30 19.78 1.34
N PRO A 100 -8.58 20.22 1.30
CA PRO A 100 -9.64 19.60 2.10
C PRO A 100 -9.90 18.15 1.69
N LEU A 101 -9.76 17.80 0.40
CA LEU A 101 -9.84 16.42 -0.06
C LEU A 101 -8.75 15.53 0.59
N GLY A 102 -7.53 16.03 0.68
CA GLY A 102 -6.43 15.33 1.37
C GLY A 102 -6.74 15.12 2.86
N SER A 103 -7.24 16.15 3.55
CA SER A 103 -7.63 16.04 4.97
C SER A 103 -8.80 15.09 5.19
N CYS A 104 -9.82 15.11 4.32
CA CYS A 104 -10.92 14.16 4.35
C CYS A 104 -10.45 12.71 4.12
N GLY A 105 -9.52 12.50 3.19
CA GLY A 105 -8.89 11.20 2.95
C GLY A 105 -8.16 10.68 4.19
N LYS A 106 -7.34 11.53 4.82
CA LYS A 106 -6.66 11.21 6.08
C LYS A 106 -7.65 10.83 7.18
N PHE A 107 -8.71 11.63 7.36
CA PHE A 107 -9.76 11.36 8.33
C PHE A 107 -10.46 10.02 8.07
N ALA A 108 -10.80 9.72 6.81
CA ALA A 108 -11.42 8.45 6.43
C ALA A 108 -10.53 7.25 6.73
N ILE A 109 -9.21 7.36 6.54
CA ILE A 109 -8.26 6.28 6.86
C ILE A 109 -8.17 6.06 8.37
N VAL A 110 -8.13 7.13 9.18
CA VAL A 110 -8.14 7.02 10.65
C VAL A 110 -9.43 6.36 11.15
N MET A 111 -10.58 6.74 10.57
CA MET A 111 -11.87 6.13 10.89
C MET A 111 -11.89 4.64 10.52
N ALA A 112 -11.43 4.27 9.32
CA ALA A 112 -11.32 2.88 8.90
C ALA A 112 -10.39 2.05 9.80
N MET A 113 -9.26 2.63 10.23
CA MET A 113 -8.32 2.01 11.16
C MET A 113 -8.89 1.78 12.55
N THR A 114 -9.60 2.76 13.06
CA THR A 114 -10.33 2.62 14.31
C THR A 114 -11.36 1.49 14.22
N ALA A 115 -12.13 1.43 13.14
CA ALA A 115 -13.13 0.37 12.93
C ALA A 115 -12.50 -1.03 12.83
N ILE A 116 -11.38 -1.17 12.12
CA ILE A 116 -10.65 -2.45 12.01
C ILE A 116 -10.10 -2.86 13.38
N GLY A 117 -9.57 -1.93 14.17
CA GLY A 117 -9.15 -2.18 15.55
C GLY A 117 -10.29 -2.69 16.44
N LEU A 118 -11.47 -2.06 16.35
CA LEU A 118 -12.66 -2.47 17.11
C LEU A 118 -13.25 -3.81 16.64
N ASN A 119 -13.08 -4.17 15.37
CA ASN A 119 -13.52 -5.47 14.83
C ASN A 119 -12.54 -6.61 15.19
N THR A 120 -11.29 -6.27 15.55
CA THR A 120 -10.24 -7.26 15.80
C THR A 120 -10.47 -8.02 17.10
N ARG A 121 -10.69 -9.34 16.98
CA ARG A 121 -10.83 -10.24 18.14
C ARG A 121 -9.46 -10.70 18.65
N LEU A 122 -8.86 -9.91 19.53
CA LEU A 122 -7.56 -10.21 20.14
C LEU A 122 -7.49 -11.61 20.78
N GLY A 123 -8.59 -12.05 21.41
CA GLY A 123 -8.68 -13.38 22.01
C GLY A 123 -8.60 -14.53 21.01
N GLU A 124 -9.10 -14.37 19.78
CA GLU A 124 -8.95 -15.38 18.73
C GLU A 124 -7.54 -15.38 18.15
N LEU A 125 -6.93 -14.20 18.00
CA LEU A 125 -5.56 -14.05 17.52
C LEU A 125 -4.55 -14.80 18.40
N VAL A 126 -4.67 -14.68 19.73
CA VAL A 126 -3.79 -15.37 20.69
C VAL A 126 -4.07 -16.88 20.74
N LYS A 127 -5.33 -17.31 20.52
CA LYS A 127 -5.71 -18.74 20.45
C LYS A 127 -5.08 -19.47 19.27
N HIS A 128 -4.79 -18.78 18.17
CA HIS A 128 -4.02 -19.34 17.05
C HIS A 128 -2.54 -19.59 17.37
N GLY A 129 -2.08 -19.25 18.58
CA GLY A 129 -0.75 -19.52 19.10
C GLY A 129 0.27 -18.43 18.81
N LEU A 130 1.44 -18.51 19.42
CA LEU A 130 2.52 -17.53 19.27
C LEU A 130 3.34 -17.72 17.98
N ARG A 131 3.28 -18.89 17.35
CA ARG A 131 4.08 -19.22 16.16
C ARG A 131 3.79 -18.31 14.96
N PRO A 132 2.51 -18.03 14.59
CA PRO A 132 2.20 -17.10 13.49
C PRO A 132 2.65 -15.67 13.79
N ILE A 133 2.53 -15.23 15.05
CA ILE A 133 2.96 -13.90 15.48
C ILE A 133 4.47 -13.75 15.32
N PHE A 134 5.24 -14.75 15.76
CA PHE A 134 6.70 -14.75 15.62
C PHE A 134 7.15 -14.76 14.16
N LEU A 135 6.51 -15.59 13.32
CA LEU A 135 6.79 -15.62 11.88
C LEU A 135 6.53 -14.26 11.22
N GLY A 136 5.40 -13.63 11.55
CA GLY A 136 5.07 -12.28 11.09
C GLY A 136 6.10 -11.24 11.53
N LEU A 137 6.55 -11.32 12.78
CA LEU A 137 7.58 -10.44 13.34
C LEU A 137 8.94 -10.63 12.64
N CYS A 138 9.37 -11.87 12.39
CA CYS A 138 10.59 -12.15 11.63
C CYS A 138 10.51 -11.63 10.19
N CYS A 139 9.38 -11.85 9.50
CA CYS A 139 9.18 -11.31 8.16
C CYS A 139 9.22 -9.78 8.15
N TRP A 140 8.52 -9.15 9.11
CA TRP A 140 8.52 -7.70 9.23
C TRP A 140 9.92 -7.15 9.52
N ALA A 141 10.66 -7.76 10.45
CA ALA A 141 12.04 -7.38 10.76
C ALA A 141 12.97 -7.54 9.54
N ALA A 142 12.85 -8.63 8.79
CA ALA A 142 13.65 -8.85 7.59
C ALA A 142 13.39 -7.76 6.53
N VAL A 143 12.13 -7.44 6.25
CA VAL A 143 11.76 -6.39 5.29
C VAL A 143 12.20 -5.01 5.77
N ALA A 144 12.04 -4.71 7.06
CA ALA A 144 12.45 -3.44 7.66
C ALA A 144 13.97 -3.25 7.60
N CYS A 145 14.75 -4.27 7.96
CA CYS A 145 16.21 -4.25 7.88
C CYS A 145 16.68 -4.12 6.43
N MET A 146 16.10 -4.89 5.50
CA MET A 146 16.45 -4.81 4.08
C MET A 146 16.16 -3.41 3.52
N SER A 147 15.02 -2.82 3.89
CA SER A 147 14.69 -1.46 3.48
C SER A 147 15.70 -0.43 3.98
N LEU A 148 16.14 -0.51 5.24
CA LEU A 148 17.13 0.43 5.79
C LEU A 148 18.50 0.23 5.14
N LEU A 149 18.90 -1.02 4.93
CA LEU A 149 20.16 -1.36 4.29
C LEU A 149 20.24 -0.79 2.86
N VAL A 150 19.17 -0.93 2.08
CA VAL A 150 19.10 -0.34 0.73
C VAL A 150 19.17 1.18 0.79
N GLN A 151 18.48 1.82 1.74
CA GLN A 151 18.52 3.29 1.86
C GLN A 151 19.90 3.81 2.28
N TYR A 152 20.61 3.07 3.15
CA TYR A 152 22.00 3.36 3.51
C TYR A 152 22.95 3.21 2.32
N LEU A 153 22.81 2.13 1.53
CA LEU A 153 23.63 1.90 0.33
C LEU A 153 23.40 2.96 -0.76
N ILE A 154 22.20 3.53 -0.85
CA ILE A 154 21.85 4.61 -1.79
C ILE A 154 22.24 6.00 -1.24
N GLY A 155 22.66 6.10 0.04
CA GLY A 155 23.08 7.36 0.67
C GLY A 155 21.92 8.29 1.04
N ILE A 156 20.70 7.75 1.19
CA ILE A 156 19.52 8.52 1.64
C ILE A 156 19.56 8.73 3.17
N ILE A 157 20.26 7.85 3.89
CA ILE A 157 20.52 7.87 5.33
C ILE A 157 22.01 7.71 5.53
#